data_AF-A0A941XLE2-F1
#
_entry.id   AF-A0A941XLE2-F1
#
_cell.length_a   1.000
_cell.length_b   1.000
_cell.length_c   1.000
_cell.angle_alpha   90.00
_cell.angle_beta   90.00
_cell.angle_gamma   90.00
#
_symmetry.space_group_name_H-M   'P 1'
#
loop_
_entity.id
_entity.type
_entity.pdbx_description
1 polymer ?
#
loop_
_entity_poly.entity_id
_entity_poly.type
_entity_poly.pdbx_seq_one_letter_code
_entity_poly.pdbx_strand_id
1 'polypeptide(L)'
;MFDIELYSLEKQVIWNNFVNDSKNGTFLFNRNYMDYHSDRFQDCSAMVYRKGQLYCMFPANREEDVLWSHHGLTYGGMIMNSKVTVSELLEVWALMNHFYREQGIRKVIYKTIPFIYHQLPAQEDLYALFRCCHAKMIGRNISSTIVQRPKLKFTESRKSGIRKAKSQGIRICSCDDFVSFWQIL
;
A
#
# COMPACT_ATOMS: atom_id res chain seq x y z
N MET A 1 13.17 -4.25 -21.91
CA MET A 1 11.80 -4.69 -22.18
C MET A 1 11.18 -5.13 -20.87
N PHE A 2 9.96 -4.66 -20.64
CA PHE A 2 9.14 -4.98 -19.47
C PHE A 2 7.92 -5.75 -19.94
N ASP A 3 7.48 -6.69 -19.12
CA ASP A 3 6.28 -7.50 -19.36
C ASP A 3 5.30 -7.28 -18.21
N ILE A 4 4.00 -7.25 -18.52
CA ILE A 4 2.93 -7.08 -17.53
C ILE A 4 2.08 -8.33 -17.51
N GLU A 5 1.87 -8.86 -16.31
CA GLU A 5 0.89 -9.91 -16.04
C GLU A 5 -0.10 -9.40 -15.01
N LEU A 6 -1.38 -9.79 -15.14
CA LEU A 6 -2.31 -9.63 -14.03
C LEU A 6 -1.99 -10.65 -12.94
N TYR A 7 -2.19 -10.24 -11.69
CA TYR A 7 -2.10 -11.16 -10.56
C TYR A 7 -3.09 -12.31 -10.71
N SER A 8 -2.64 -13.51 -10.31
CA SER A 8 -3.49 -14.68 -10.12
C SER A 8 -3.16 -15.33 -8.77
N LEU A 9 -4.08 -16.14 -8.25
CA LEU A 9 -3.91 -16.80 -6.94
C LEU A 9 -2.63 -17.66 -6.87
N GLU A 10 -2.20 -18.23 -7.98
CA GLU A 10 -0.95 -19.02 -8.08
C GLU A 10 0.31 -18.17 -7.81
N LYS A 11 0.23 -16.85 -7.99
CA LYS A 11 1.34 -15.91 -7.77
C LYS A 11 1.36 -15.36 -6.35
N GLN A 12 0.46 -15.78 -5.45
CA GLN A 12 0.34 -15.24 -4.09
C GLN A 12 1.67 -15.25 -3.32
N VAL A 13 2.41 -16.37 -3.38
CA VAL A 13 3.70 -16.50 -2.70
C VAL A 13 4.73 -15.52 -3.28
N ILE A 14 4.81 -15.40 -4.61
CA ILE A 14 5.73 -14.48 -5.29
C ILE A 14 5.41 -13.03 -4.91
N TRP A 15 4.12 -12.68 -4.94
CA TRP A 15 3.62 -11.37 -4.55
C TRP A 15 4.01 -11.02 -3.12
N ASN A 16 3.72 -11.90 -2.17
CA ASN A 16 3.97 -11.64 -0.75
C ASN A 16 5.46 -11.54 -0.44
N ASN A 17 6.30 -12.37 -1.06
CA ASN A 17 7.75 -12.26 -0.94
C ASN A 17 8.24 -10.91 -1.48
N PHE A 18 7.73 -10.49 -2.64
CA PHE A 18 8.08 -9.19 -3.19
C PHE A 18 7.65 -8.02 -2.29
N VAL A 19 6.46 -8.09 -1.67
CA VAL A 19 6.03 -7.07 -0.70
C VAL A 19 7.03 -6.97 0.46
N ASN A 20 7.49 -8.09 1.00
CA ASN A 20 8.46 -8.11 2.11
C ASN A 20 9.81 -7.52 1.71
N ASP A 21 10.29 -7.80 0.50
CA ASP A 21 11.61 -7.38 0.00
C ASP A 21 11.60 -5.99 -0.67
N SER A 22 10.42 -5.41 -0.87
CA SER A 22 10.25 -4.12 -1.53
C SER A 22 10.74 -2.96 -0.66
N LYS A 23 11.15 -1.87 -1.32
CA LYS A 23 11.61 -0.67 -0.61
C LYS A 23 10.48 0.13 0.05
N ASN A 24 9.23 -0.12 -0.32
CA ASN A 24 8.08 0.66 0.15
C ASN A 24 6.84 -0.16 0.52
N GLY A 25 6.91 -1.49 0.49
CA GLY A 25 5.81 -2.37 0.87
C GLY A 25 5.51 -2.32 2.37
N THR A 26 4.25 -2.54 2.69
CA THR A 26 3.71 -2.70 4.04
C THR A 26 2.81 -3.93 4.06
N PHE A 27 2.45 -4.40 5.25
CA PHE A 27 1.58 -5.57 5.40
C PHE A 27 0.20 -5.38 4.73
N LEU A 28 -0.25 -4.14 4.47
CA LEU A 28 -1.50 -3.86 3.76
C LEU A 28 -1.53 -4.43 2.33
N PHE A 29 -0.37 -4.63 1.72
CA PHE A 29 -0.25 -5.21 0.39
C PHE A 29 -0.05 -6.73 0.40
N ASN A 30 0.02 -7.35 1.58
CA ASN A 30 0.08 -8.80 1.69
C ASN A 30 -1.28 -9.40 1.27
N ARG A 31 -1.28 -10.41 0.42
CA ARG A 31 -2.49 -11.05 -0.09
C ARG A 31 -3.34 -11.69 1.01
N ASN A 32 -2.74 -12.19 2.09
CA ASN A 32 -3.49 -12.70 3.23
C ASN A 32 -4.29 -11.60 3.95
N TYR A 33 -3.87 -10.35 3.83
CA TYR A 33 -4.60 -9.19 4.36
C TYR A 33 -5.56 -8.61 3.32
N MET A 34 -5.05 -8.35 2.11
CA MET A 34 -5.78 -7.66 1.05
C MET A 34 -6.95 -8.49 0.51
N ASP A 35 -6.79 -9.80 0.39
CA ASP A 35 -7.81 -10.70 -0.17
C ASP A 35 -8.93 -11.03 0.84
N TYR A 36 -8.84 -10.56 2.10
CA TYR A 36 -9.92 -10.68 3.10
C TYR A 36 -11.25 -10.04 2.62
N HIS A 37 -11.17 -9.05 1.73
CA HIS A 37 -12.32 -8.41 1.08
C HIS A 37 -12.38 -8.67 -0.44
N SER A 38 -11.86 -9.82 -0.89
CA SER A 38 -11.83 -10.18 -2.32
C SER A 38 -13.23 -10.29 -2.95
N ASP A 39 -14.26 -10.57 -2.15
CA ASP A 39 -15.68 -10.58 -2.56
C ASP A 39 -16.19 -9.18 -2.97
N ARG A 40 -15.55 -8.11 -2.48
CA ARG A 40 -15.98 -6.72 -2.68
C ARG A 40 -15.23 -6.00 -3.80
N PHE A 41 -14.11 -6.53 -4.25
CA PHE A 41 -13.21 -5.84 -5.17
C PHE A 41 -12.83 -6.77 -6.33
N GLN A 42 -13.13 -6.33 -7.55
CA GLN A 42 -12.62 -7.01 -8.74
C GLN A 42 -11.12 -6.74 -8.86
N ASP A 43 -10.28 -7.70 -8.46
CA ASP A 43 -8.83 -7.55 -8.56
C ASP A 43 -8.41 -7.28 -10.01
N CYS A 44 -7.55 -6.28 -10.18
CA CYS A 44 -6.96 -5.89 -11.45
C CYS A 44 -5.51 -5.48 -11.21
N SER A 45 -4.84 -6.17 -10.28
CA SER A 45 -3.48 -5.88 -9.87
C SER A 45 -2.49 -6.32 -10.93
N ALA A 46 -1.50 -5.47 -11.25
CA ALA A 46 -0.44 -5.80 -12.19
C ALA A 46 0.85 -6.22 -11.49
N MET A 47 1.52 -7.20 -12.08
CA MET A 47 2.89 -7.63 -11.77
C MET A 47 3.76 -7.30 -12.98
N VAL A 48 4.78 -6.46 -12.79
CA VAL A 48 5.64 -5.99 -13.88
C VAL A 48 7.01 -6.67 -13.77
N TYR A 49 7.40 -7.36 -14.83
CA TYR A 49 8.64 -8.12 -14.90
C TYR A 49 9.67 -7.42 -15.78
N ARG A 50 10.94 -7.60 -15.43
CA ARG A 50 12.09 -7.16 -16.21
C ARG A 50 13.06 -8.32 -16.34
N LYS A 51 13.32 -8.77 -17.57
CA LYS A 51 14.17 -9.95 -17.84
C LYS A 51 13.72 -11.18 -17.02
N GLY A 52 12.40 -11.42 -16.96
CA GLY A 52 11.79 -12.53 -16.23
C GLY A 52 11.77 -12.40 -14.70
N GLN A 53 12.24 -11.28 -14.13
CA GLN A 53 12.26 -11.04 -12.69
C GLN A 53 11.25 -9.96 -12.30
N LEU A 54 10.52 -10.18 -11.21
CA LEU A 54 9.54 -9.22 -10.73
C LEU A 54 10.23 -7.93 -10.31
N TYR A 55 9.79 -6.81 -10.89
CA TYR A 55 10.48 -5.53 -10.82
C TYR A 55 9.69 -4.50 -10.01
N CYS A 56 8.39 -4.41 -10.27
CA CYS A 56 7.43 -3.67 -9.46
C CYS A 56 6.03 -4.29 -9.59
N MET A 57 5.13 -3.89 -8.71
CA MET A 57 3.73 -4.30 -8.73
C MET A 57 2.83 -3.08 -8.56
N PHE A 58 1.62 -3.18 -9.10
CA PHE A 58 0.56 -2.21 -8.89
C PHE A 58 -0.66 -2.93 -8.30
N PRO A 59 -0.76 -3.03 -6.96
CA PRO A 59 -1.97 -3.46 -6.27
C PRO A 59 -3.15 -2.61 -6.68
N ALA A 60 -4.14 -3.23 -7.31
CA ALA A 60 -5.25 -2.51 -7.90
C ALA A 60 -6.53 -3.34 -7.96
N ASN A 61 -7.66 -2.64 -7.92
CA ASN A 61 -8.95 -3.20 -8.25
C ASN A 61 -9.64 -2.30 -9.28
N ARG A 62 -10.50 -2.94 -10.06
CA ARG A 62 -11.36 -2.28 -11.03
C ARG A 62 -12.73 -2.02 -10.43
N GLU A 63 -13.31 -0.90 -10.80
CA GLU A 63 -14.72 -0.56 -10.63
C GLU A 63 -15.17 0.15 -11.92
N GLU A 64 -16.02 -0.51 -12.70
CA GLU A 64 -16.43 -0.05 -14.03
C GLU A 64 -15.24 0.23 -14.98
N ASP A 65 -14.98 1.49 -15.33
CA ASP A 65 -13.87 1.94 -16.16
C ASP A 65 -12.76 2.64 -15.35
N VAL A 66 -12.85 2.58 -14.02
CA VAL A 66 -11.91 3.18 -13.07
C VAL A 66 -11.03 2.10 -12.45
N LEU A 67 -9.72 2.31 -12.55
CA LEU A 67 -8.73 1.53 -11.85
C LEU A 67 -8.30 2.26 -10.58
N TRP A 68 -8.46 1.62 -9.44
CA TRP A 68 -8.01 2.14 -8.16
C TRP A 68 -6.72 1.46 -7.78
N SER A 69 -5.76 2.20 -7.21
CA SER A 69 -4.60 1.59 -6.52
C SER A 69 -5.05 0.98 -5.18
N HIS A 70 -5.96 0.00 -5.27
CA HIS A 70 -6.77 -0.61 -4.24
C HIS A 70 -7.68 0.34 -3.44
N HIS A 71 -8.98 0.26 -3.71
CA HIS A 71 -10.02 1.12 -3.14
C HIS A 71 -10.18 0.89 -1.64
N GLY A 72 -10.11 -0.37 -1.19
CA GLY A 72 -10.25 -0.77 0.22
C GLY A 72 -9.06 -0.47 1.14
N LEU A 73 -7.90 -0.07 0.59
CA LEU A 73 -6.73 0.23 1.42
C LEU A 73 -6.68 1.73 1.81
N THR A 74 -6.13 1.99 3.00
CA THR A 74 -5.88 3.36 3.51
C THR A 74 -5.00 4.16 2.55
N TYR A 75 -3.98 3.50 2.00
CA TYR A 75 -3.12 3.98 0.93
C TYR A 75 -2.83 2.82 -0.01
N GLY A 76 -2.41 3.14 -1.22
CA GLY A 76 -2.14 2.19 -2.27
C GLY A 76 -0.82 2.52 -2.96
N GLY A 77 -0.83 2.43 -4.27
CA GLY A 77 0.29 2.86 -5.11
C GLY A 77 1.21 1.71 -5.49
N MET A 78 2.29 2.03 -6.18
CA MET A 78 3.25 1.05 -6.69
C MET A 78 4.12 0.49 -5.58
N ILE A 79 4.35 -0.81 -5.62
CA ILE A 79 5.33 -1.50 -4.80
C ILE A 79 6.56 -1.77 -5.66
N MET A 80 7.72 -1.32 -5.20
CA MET A 80 8.95 -1.29 -5.99
C MET A 80 10.07 -2.03 -5.27
N ASN A 81 10.90 -2.76 -6.00
CA ASN A 81 12.14 -3.27 -5.41
C ASN A 81 13.22 -2.17 -5.31
N SER A 82 14.34 -2.48 -4.67
CA SER A 82 15.46 -1.55 -4.46
C SER A 82 16.20 -1.14 -5.74
N LYS A 83 16.02 -1.87 -6.85
CA LYS A 83 16.65 -1.60 -8.14
C LYS A 83 15.82 -0.69 -9.03
N VAL A 84 14.58 -0.39 -8.63
CA VAL A 84 13.69 0.45 -9.44
C VAL A 84 14.27 1.85 -9.58
N THR A 85 14.49 2.27 -10.82
CA THR A 85 14.92 3.63 -11.17
C THR A 85 13.78 4.44 -11.77
N VAL A 86 13.87 5.77 -11.64
CA VAL A 86 12.84 6.68 -12.19
C VAL A 86 12.75 6.59 -13.71
N SER A 87 13.88 6.48 -14.42
CA SER A 87 13.90 6.38 -15.89
C SER A 87 13.08 5.18 -16.36
N GLU A 88 13.31 4.04 -15.71
CA GLU A 88 12.62 2.80 -16.05
C GLU A 88 11.17 2.81 -15.62
N LEU A 89 10.83 3.51 -14.53
CA LEU A 89 9.44 3.65 -14.12
C LEU A 89 8.63 4.50 -15.10
N LEU A 90 9.24 5.46 -15.80
CA LEU A 90 8.56 6.18 -16.90
C LEU A 90 8.16 5.21 -18.03
N GLU A 91 9.04 4.29 -18.40
CA GLU A 91 8.76 3.24 -19.40
C GLU A 91 7.64 2.30 -18.91
N VAL A 92 7.72 1.87 -17.65
CA VAL A 92 6.69 1.01 -17.04
C VAL A 92 5.33 1.70 -17.03
N TRP A 93 5.24 2.98 -16.66
CA TRP A 93 3.97 3.71 -16.66
C TRP A 93 3.41 3.90 -18.08
N ALA A 94 4.25 4.14 -19.07
CA ALA A 94 3.81 4.19 -20.46
C ALA A 94 3.19 2.85 -20.89
N LEU A 95 3.85 1.73 -20.57
CA LEU A 95 3.37 0.38 -20.84
C LEU A 95 2.07 0.06 -20.09
N MET A 96 2.00 0.36 -18.79
CA MET A 96 0.79 0.14 -17.98
C MET A 96 -0.40 0.96 -18.47
N ASN A 97 -0.18 2.22 -18.86
CA ASN A 97 -1.25 3.08 -19.38
C ASN A 97 -1.84 2.49 -20.67
N HIS A 98 -1.01 1.93 -21.54
CA HIS A 98 -1.49 1.23 -22.73
C HIS A 98 -2.24 -0.05 -22.35
N PHE A 99 -1.63 -0.91 -21.54
CA PHE A 99 -2.18 -2.18 -21.08
C PHE A 99 -3.58 -2.06 -20.46
N TYR A 100 -3.78 -1.09 -19.55
CA TYR A 100 -5.08 -0.88 -18.92
C TYR A 100 -6.09 -0.22 -19.85
N ARG A 101 -5.65 0.66 -20.76
CA ARG A 101 -6.54 1.30 -21.75
C ARG A 101 -7.13 0.26 -22.70
N GLU A 102 -6.35 -0.72 -23.13
CA GLU A 102 -6.83 -1.83 -23.96
C GLU A 102 -7.90 -2.68 -23.24
N GLN A 103 -7.88 -2.70 -21.90
CA GLN A 103 -8.89 -3.37 -21.08
C GLN A 103 -10.10 -2.48 -20.74
N GLY A 104 -10.18 -1.30 -21.34
CA GLY A 104 -11.29 -0.36 -21.18
C GLY A 104 -11.19 0.55 -19.95
N ILE A 105 -10.06 0.60 -19.26
CA ILE A 105 -9.84 1.57 -18.18
C ILE A 105 -9.68 2.97 -18.78
N ARG A 106 -10.44 3.93 -18.25
CA ARG A 106 -10.44 5.33 -18.67
C ARG A 106 -9.89 6.27 -17.61
N LYS A 107 -9.87 5.84 -16.35
CA LYS A 107 -9.43 6.64 -15.21
C LYS A 107 -8.63 5.80 -14.23
N VAL A 108 -7.58 6.40 -13.66
CA VAL A 108 -6.82 5.80 -12.56
C VAL A 108 -6.92 6.70 -11.32
N ILE A 109 -7.27 6.12 -10.18
CA ILE A 109 -7.18 6.79 -8.88
C ILE A 109 -5.99 6.21 -8.12
N TYR A 110 -4.99 7.05 -7.91
CA TYR A 110 -3.74 6.68 -7.25
C TYR A 110 -3.67 7.25 -5.83
N LYS A 111 -3.52 6.37 -4.84
CA LYS A 111 -3.33 6.72 -3.43
C LYS A 111 -1.90 6.41 -3.04
N THR A 112 -1.07 7.44 -2.86
CA THR A 112 0.36 7.26 -2.56
C THR A 112 0.60 6.65 -1.17
N ILE A 113 1.58 5.75 -1.04
CA ILE A 113 2.09 5.32 0.27
C ILE A 113 2.73 6.54 0.98
N PRO A 114 2.39 6.82 2.24
CA PRO A 114 3.09 7.83 3.02
C PRO A 114 4.59 7.54 3.10
N PHE A 115 5.43 8.51 2.73
CA PHE A 115 6.89 8.33 2.64
C PHE A 115 7.54 7.79 3.92
N ILE A 116 6.95 8.09 5.07
CA ILE A 116 7.37 7.64 6.40
C ILE A 116 7.29 6.13 6.60
N TYR A 117 6.49 5.42 5.78
CA TYR A 117 6.39 3.96 5.82
C TYR A 117 7.34 3.26 4.85
N HIS A 118 8.07 4.01 4.03
CA HIS A 118 9.05 3.42 3.14
C HIS A 118 10.27 2.93 3.93
N GLN A 119 10.79 1.76 3.57
CA GLN A 119 12.05 1.24 4.12
C GLN A 119 13.25 1.95 3.51
N LEU A 120 13.17 2.31 2.21
CA LEU A 120 14.13 3.18 1.51
C LEU A 120 13.36 4.28 0.78
N PRO A 121 13.97 5.44 0.47
CA PRO A 121 13.35 6.45 -0.39
C PRO A 121 12.83 5.83 -1.69
N ALA A 122 11.54 6.05 -1.98
CA ALA A 122 10.80 5.32 -3.01
C ALA A 122 9.67 6.17 -3.59
N GLN A 123 10.01 7.32 -4.16
CA GLN A 123 9.06 8.29 -4.73
C GLN A 123 9.20 8.43 -6.25
N GLU A 124 9.81 7.45 -6.91
CA GLU A 124 9.95 7.41 -8.37
C GLU A 124 8.58 7.43 -9.06
N ASP A 125 7.58 6.80 -8.44
CA ASP A 125 6.18 6.77 -8.88
C ASP A 125 5.57 8.17 -8.96
N LEU A 126 5.81 9.02 -7.96
CA LEU A 126 5.28 10.38 -7.92
C LEU A 126 5.79 11.21 -9.09
N TYR A 127 7.09 11.07 -9.41
CA TYR A 127 7.67 11.74 -10.56
C TYR A 127 7.10 11.20 -11.87
N ALA A 128 6.96 9.88 -12.01
CA ALA A 128 6.39 9.28 -13.22
C ALA A 128 4.91 9.65 -13.43
N LEU A 129 4.11 9.71 -12.35
CA LEU A 129 2.73 10.19 -12.39
C LEU A 129 2.65 11.66 -12.84
N PHE A 130 3.55 12.50 -12.35
CA PHE A 130 3.64 13.90 -12.79
C PHE A 130 4.06 14.03 -14.26
N ARG A 131 5.10 13.30 -14.68
CA ARG A 131 5.72 13.47 -16.01
C ARG A 131 4.99 12.76 -17.14
N CYS A 132 4.54 11.52 -16.94
CA CYS A 132 3.96 10.67 -17.98
C CYS A 132 2.44 10.60 -17.91
N CYS A 133 1.86 10.69 -16.72
CA CYS A 133 0.42 10.52 -16.53
C CYS A 133 -0.34 11.85 -16.43
N HIS A 134 0.39 12.98 -16.29
CA HIS A 134 -0.19 14.30 -16.03
C HIS A 134 -1.21 14.27 -14.88
N ALA A 135 -0.89 13.48 -13.84
CA ALA A 135 -1.79 13.23 -12.73
C ALA A 135 -2.16 14.55 -12.02
N LYS A 136 -3.43 14.67 -11.63
CA LYS A 136 -3.95 15.81 -10.87
C LYS A 136 -4.24 15.38 -9.44
N MET A 137 -3.83 16.19 -8.47
CA MET A 137 -4.18 15.97 -7.07
C MET A 137 -5.67 16.26 -6.87
N ILE A 138 -6.41 15.27 -6.38
CA ILE A 138 -7.85 15.39 -6.09
C ILE A 138 -8.16 15.43 -4.59
N GLY A 139 -7.17 15.15 -3.75
CA GLY A 139 -7.33 15.14 -2.30
C GLY A 139 -5.98 14.96 -1.61
N ARG A 140 -5.94 15.33 -0.32
CA ARG A 140 -4.77 15.15 0.54
C ARG A 140 -5.23 14.88 1.96
N ASN A 141 -4.92 13.68 2.43
CA ASN A 141 -5.27 13.25 3.79
C ASN A 141 -4.11 13.47 4.75
N ILE A 142 -4.43 13.65 6.03
CA ILE A 142 -3.44 13.71 7.10
C ILE A 142 -3.04 12.28 7.46
N SER A 143 -1.75 12.06 7.68
CA SER A 143 -1.24 10.86 8.34
C SER A 143 -0.54 11.24 9.64
N SER A 144 -0.62 10.37 10.64
CA SER A 144 0.10 10.50 11.89
C SER A 144 0.90 9.24 12.14
N THR A 145 2.13 9.36 12.62
CA THR A 145 3.00 8.23 12.91
C THR A 145 3.85 8.54 14.12
N ILE A 146 4.03 7.53 14.96
CA ILE A 146 4.86 7.61 16.16
C ILE A 146 6.14 6.85 15.89
N VAL A 147 7.25 7.59 15.84
CA VAL A 147 8.58 7.00 15.77
C VAL A 147 8.84 6.21 17.05
N GLN A 148 9.03 4.89 16.92
CA GLN A 148 9.31 4.02 18.06
C GLN A 148 10.80 4.02 18.45
N ARG A 149 11.70 4.39 17.54
CA ARG A 149 13.15 4.37 17.76
C ARG A 149 13.82 5.61 17.12
N PRO A 150 14.42 6.53 17.91
CA PRO A 150 14.32 6.61 19.37
C PRO A 150 12.88 6.97 19.80
N LYS A 151 12.40 6.37 20.90
CA LYS A 151 11.05 6.64 21.39
C LYS A 151 10.97 8.05 21.97
N LEU A 152 10.01 8.84 21.52
CA LEU A 152 9.74 10.15 22.11
C LEU A 152 9.28 10.01 23.56
N LYS A 153 9.81 10.87 24.44
CA LYS A 153 9.37 10.91 25.85
C LYS A 153 7.92 11.34 25.92
N PHE A 154 7.14 10.67 26.75
CA PHE A 154 5.78 11.12 27.05
C PHE A 154 5.79 12.48 27.76
N THR A 155 4.82 13.31 27.43
CA THR A 155 4.51 14.54 28.18
C THR A 155 4.01 14.19 29.59
N GLU A 156 4.12 15.12 30.54
CA GLU A 156 3.67 14.87 31.92
C GLU A 156 2.19 14.53 32.02
N SER A 157 1.34 15.12 31.17
CA SER A 157 -0.08 14.77 31.10
C SER A 157 -0.28 13.27 30.76
N ARG A 158 0.46 12.74 29.78
CA ARG A 158 0.41 11.30 29.44
C ARG A 158 0.96 10.42 30.55
N LYS A 159 2.05 10.82 31.22
CA LYS A 159 2.59 10.09 32.39
C LYS A 159 1.60 10.07 33.56
N SER A 160 0.91 11.18 33.81
CA SER A 160 -0.12 11.29 34.84
C SER A 160 -1.29 10.33 34.59
N GLY A 161 -1.77 10.27 33.35
CA GLY A 161 -2.81 9.31 32.94
C GLY A 161 -2.40 7.85 33.20
N ILE A 162 -1.14 7.49 32.87
CA ILE A 162 -0.61 6.14 33.15
C ILE A 162 -0.58 5.85 34.66
N ARG A 163 -0.15 6.81 35.49
CA ARG A 163 -0.14 6.63 36.96
C ARG A 163 -1.56 6.45 37.52
N LYS A 164 -2.52 7.24 37.04
CA LYS A 164 -3.93 7.12 37.44
C LYS A 164 -4.53 5.77 37.06
N ALA A 165 -4.27 5.30 35.85
CA ALA A 165 -4.75 3.98 35.42
C ALA A 165 -4.20 2.85 36.32
N LYS A 166 -2.90 2.92 36.65
CA LYS A 166 -2.26 1.97 37.57
C LYS A 166 -2.81 2.04 38.99
N SER A 167 -3.05 3.24 39.53
CA SER A 167 -3.61 3.38 40.89
C SER A 167 -5.05 2.89 41.01
N GLN A 168 -5.80 2.88 39.90
CA GLN A 168 -7.13 2.29 39.81
C GLN A 168 -7.11 0.79 39.47
N GLY A 169 -5.93 0.16 39.41
CA GLY A 169 -5.81 -1.27 39.14
C GLY A 169 -6.13 -1.71 37.71
N ILE A 170 -6.16 -0.78 36.74
CA ILE A 170 -6.41 -1.10 35.32
C ILE A 170 -5.25 -1.95 34.80
N ARG A 171 -5.59 -3.06 34.14
CA ARG A 171 -4.63 -4.00 33.52
C ARG A 171 -4.87 -4.08 32.02
N ILE A 172 -3.78 -4.35 31.29
CA ILE A 172 -3.82 -4.64 29.86
C ILE A 172 -3.49 -6.12 29.71
N CYS A 173 -4.37 -6.86 29.06
CA CYS A 173 -4.20 -8.26 28.75
C CYS A 173 -4.53 -8.51 27.27
N SER A 174 -3.98 -9.59 26.71
CA SER A 174 -4.44 -10.13 25.44
C SER A 174 -5.65 -11.04 25.73
N CYS A 175 -6.69 -10.95 24.90
CA CYS A 175 -7.87 -11.77 25.00
C CYS A 175 -8.48 -11.97 23.60
N ASP A 176 -9.17 -13.09 23.42
CA ASP A 176 -9.91 -13.42 22.19
C ASP A 176 -11.43 -13.22 22.34
N ASP A 177 -11.85 -12.46 23.36
CA ASP A 177 -13.25 -12.11 23.57
C ASP A 177 -13.67 -10.98 22.61
N PHE A 178 -13.88 -11.37 21.35
CA PHE A 178 -14.31 -10.45 20.30
C PHE A 178 -15.72 -9.91 20.53
N VAL A 179 -16.58 -10.65 21.26
CA VAL A 179 -17.96 -10.22 21.54
C VAL A 179 -17.95 -9.01 22.45
N SER A 180 -17.21 -9.06 23.56
CA SER A 180 -17.08 -7.91 24.46
C SER A 180 -16.34 -6.76 23.80
N PHE A 181 -15.33 -7.03 22.97
CA PHE A 181 -14.62 -6.00 22.21
C PHE A 181 -15.54 -5.27 21.22
N TRP A 182 -16.49 -5.97 20.59
CA TRP A 182 -17.41 -5.35 19.63
C TRP A 182 -18.39 -4.36 20.28
N GLN A 183 -18.66 -4.50 21.58
CA GLN A 183 -19.53 -3.57 22.31
C GLN A 183 -18.88 -2.20 22.57
N ILE A 184 -17.55 -2.08 22.40
CA ILE A 184 -16.78 -0.86 22.70
C ILE A 184 -16.19 -0.16 21.46
N LEU A 185 -16.35 -0.74 20.27
CA LEU A 185 -15.98 -0.15 18.98
C LEU A 185 -17.05 0.82 18.48
#